data_AF-A0A7X5RF04-F1
#
_entry.id   AF-A0A7X5RF04-F1
#
_cell.length_a   1.000
_cell.length_b   1.000
_cell.length_c   1.000
_cell.angle_alpha   90.00
_cell.angle_beta   90.00
_cell.angle_gamma   90.00
#
_symmetry.space_group_name_H-M   'P 1'
#
loop_
_entity.id
_entity.type
_entity.pdbx_description
1 polymer ?
#
loop_
_entity_poly.entity_id
_entity_poly.type
_entity_poly.pdbx_seq_one_letter_code
_entity_poly.pdbx_strand_id
1 'polypeptide(L)'
;MYEQEMIKCLKTLSKQIWSIQQLMVNLDRDVKNMRVSGNTIVKTMPFGVKDISSVQLVDAYTRGLNMEQLIALGNGKYTAEQIYTKLKRAGVVD
;
A
#
# COMPACT_ATOMS: atom_id res chain seq x y z
N MET A 1 -25.90 -16.91 -45.79
CA MET A 1 -25.28 -17.82 -44.81
C MET A 1 -24.10 -17.14 -44.12
N TYR A 2 -23.06 -16.73 -44.84
CA TYR A 2 -21.89 -16.03 -44.28
C TYR A 2 -22.18 -14.71 -43.53
N GLU A 3 -23.09 -13.87 -44.02
CA GLU A 3 -23.45 -12.62 -43.33
C GLU A 3 -24.08 -12.86 -41.95
N GLN A 4 -24.93 -13.88 -41.81
CA GLN A 4 -25.57 -14.19 -40.53
C GLN A 4 -24.55 -14.71 -39.52
N GLU A 5 -23.56 -15.49 -39.96
CA GLU A 5 -22.46 -15.95 -39.12
C GLU A 5 -21.54 -14.79 -38.72
N MET A 6 -21.23 -13.87 -39.63
CA MET A 6 -20.48 -12.65 -39.30
C MET A 6 -21.22 -11.78 -38.27
N ILE A 7 -22.52 -11.57 -38.45
CA ILE A 7 -23.35 -10.82 -37.49
C ILE A 7 -23.34 -11.50 -36.11
N LYS A 8 -23.41 -12.83 -36.07
CA LYS A 8 -23.35 -13.59 -34.82
C LYS A 8 -21.98 -13.47 -34.14
N CYS A 9 -20.90 -13.53 -34.91
CA CYS A 9 -19.54 -13.34 -34.42
C CYS A 9 -19.34 -11.94 -33.83
N LEU A 10 -19.73 -10.88 -34.56
CA LEU A 10 -19.64 -9.50 -34.11
C LEU A 10 -20.45 -9.23 -32.83
N LYS A 11 -21.66 -9.80 -32.73
CA LYS A 11 -22.47 -9.72 -31.50
C LYS A 11 -21.80 -10.42 -30.31
N THR A 12 -21.09 -11.52 -30.55
CA THR A 12 -20.39 -12.26 -29.51
C THR A 12 -19.16 -11.49 -29.03
N LEU A 13 -18.37 -10.97 -29.96
CA LEU A 13 -17.21 -10.12 -29.66
C LEU A 13 -17.62 -8.86 -28.89
N SER A 14 -18.72 -8.21 -29.29
CA SER A 14 -19.25 -7.04 -28.57
C SER A 14 -19.59 -7.35 -27.11
N LYS A 15 -20.24 -8.50 -26.84
CA LYS A 15 -20.53 -8.95 -25.47
C LYS A 15 -19.27 -9.26 -24.67
N GLN A 16 -18.26 -9.86 -25.31
CA GLN A 16 -16.98 -10.15 -24.67
C GLN A 16 -16.23 -8.87 -24.30
N ILE A 17 -16.18 -7.90 -25.22
CA ILE A 17 -15.57 -6.58 -24.96
C ILE A 17 -16.27 -5.89 -23.78
N TRP A 18 -17.60 -5.89 -23.76
CA TRP A 18 -18.36 -5.31 -22.65
C TRP A 18 -18.05 -5.99 -21.31
N SER A 19 -17.94 -7.31 -21.30
CA SER A 19 -17.59 -8.07 -20.09
C SER A 19 -16.18 -7.75 -19.60
N ILE A 20 -15.21 -7.59 -20.53
CA ILE A 20 -13.84 -7.17 -20.20
C ILE A 20 -13.82 -5.76 -19.64
N GLN A 21 -14.59 -4.83 -20.21
CA GLN A 21 -14.71 -3.46 -19.69
C GLN A 21 -15.25 -3.46 -18.25
N GLN A 22 -16.27 -4.28 -17.95
CA GLN A 22 -16.77 -4.42 -16.58
C GLN A 22 -15.71 -5.00 -15.63
N LEU A 23 -14.94 -5.99 -16.06
CA LEU A 23 -13.81 -6.52 -15.28
C LEU A 23 -12.76 -5.46 -15.01
N MET A 24 -12.41 -4.63 -15.99
CA MET A 24 -11.45 -3.53 -15.81
C MET A 24 -11.95 -2.48 -14.82
N VAL A 25 -13.24 -2.11 -14.88
CA VAL A 25 -13.84 -1.19 -13.90
C VAL A 25 -13.82 -1.77 -12.49
N ASN A 26 -14.15 -3.05 -12.36
CA ASN A 26 -14.09 -3.74 -11.06
C ASN A 26 -12.66 -3.82 -10.54
N LEU A 27 -11.68 -4.12 -11.38
CA LEU A 27 -10.26 -4.13 -11.01
C LEU A 27 -9.76 -2.74 -10.61
N ASP A 28 -10.12 -1.68 -11.34
CA ASP A 28 -9.77 -0.31 -10.95
C ASP A 28 -10.37 0.07 -9.59
N ARG A 29 -11.65 -0.30 -9.37
CA ARG A 29 -12.31 -0.13 -8.08
C ARG A 29 -11.62 -0.94 -6.99
N ASP A 30 -11.27 -2.19 -7.24
CA ASP A 30 -10.67 -3.08 -6.26
C ASP A 30 -9.22 -2.65 -5.95
N VAL A 31 -8.47 -2.11 -6.91
CA VAL A 31 -7.15 -1.51 -6.68
C VAL A 31 -7.24 -0.21 -5.87
N LYS A 32 -8.22 0.66 -6.17
CA LYS A 32 -8.51 1.85 -5.36
C LYS A 32 -8.93 1.46 -3.96
N ASN A 33 -9.78 0.45 -3.83
CA ASN A 33 -10.20 -0.11 -2.57
C ASN A 33 -9.03 -0.81 -1.87
N MET A 34 -8.09 -1.46 -2.53
CA MET A 34 -6.88 -2.02 -1.90
C MET A 34 -5.95 -0.93 -1.36
N ARG A 35 -5.89 0.23 -2.03
CA ARG A 35 -5.25 1.44 -1.47
C ARG A 35 -5.94 1.96 -0.20
N VAL A 36 -7.21 1.58 0.02
CA VAL A 36 -8.06 1.99 1.15
C VAL A 36 -8.37 0.83 2.13
N SER A 37 -8.11 -0.42 1.74
CA SER A 37 -8.52 -1.66 2.42
C SER A 37 -7.43 -2.06 3.38
N GLY A 38 -7.50 -1.45 4.56
CA GLY A 38 -7.56 -2.06 5.90
C GLY A 38 -6.64 -3.23 6.32
N ASN A 39 -6.19 -4.11 5.43
CA ASN A 39 -5.30 -5.23 5.81
C ASN A 39 -3.82 -4.95 5.55
N THR A 40 -3.50 -3.85 4.90
CA THR A 40 -2.23 -3.16 5.16
C THR A 40 -2.58 -2.02 6.10
N ILE A 41 -2.08 -2.05 7.33
CA ILE A 41 -2.19 -0.91 8.25
C ILE A 41 -1.35 0.23 7.67
N VAL A 42 -1.86 0.93 6.66
CA VAL A 42 -1.42 2.30 6.39
C VAL A 42 -2.22 3.15 7.37
N LYS A 43 -1.81 3.11 8.65
CA LYS A 43 -2.14 4.20 9.55
C LYS A 43 -1.50 5.43 8.92
N THR A 44 -2.31 6.27 8.28
CA THR A 44 -1.93 7.65 7.95
C THR A 44 -1.67 8.32 9.29
N MET A 45 -0.46 8.16 9.80
CA MET A 45 -0.02 8.83 11.01
C MET A 45 0.04 10.31 10.68
N PRO A 46 -0.57 11.18 11.50
CA PRO A 46 -0.36 12.60 11.39
C PRO A 46 1.08 12.87 11.83
N PHE A 47 2.03 12.72 10.90
CA PHE A 47 3.39 13.16 11.13
C PHE A 47 3.32 14.67 11.30
N GLY A 48 3.70 15.15 12.48
CA GLY A 48 4.02 16.55 12.67
C GLY A 48 5.20 16.84 11.77
N VAL A 49 4.93 17.57 10.68
CA VAL A 49 5.84 17.89 9.58
C VAL A 49 7.28 18.07 10.05
N LYS A 50 8.16 17.13 9.68
CA LYS A 50 9.57 17.37 9.40
C LYS A 50 10.10 16.24 8.53
N ASP A 51 10.84 16.61 7.49
CA ASP A 51 11.29 15.78 6.37
C ASP A 51 12.03 14.50 6.79
N ILE A 52 11.27 13.45 7.12
CA ILE A 52 11.81 12.09 7.23
C ILE A 52 11.52 11.38 5.93
N SER A 53 12.60 11.03 5.24
CA SER A 53 12.50 10.29 3.98
C SER A 53 11.88 8.92 4.24
N SER A 54 11.06 8.43 3.30
CA SER A 54 10.49 7.08 3.36
C SER A 54 11.58 6.01 3.55
N VAL A 55 12.80 6.27 3.07
CA VAL A 55 13.98 5.42 3.24
C VAL A 55 14.38 5.29 4.72
N GLN A 56 14.36 6.37 5.49
CA GLN A 56 14.68 6.34 6.93
C GLN A 56 13.63 5.60 7.75
N LEU A 57 12.34 5.68 7.37
CA LEU A 57 11.29 4.91 8.02
C LEU A 57 11.38 3.42 7.70
N VAL A 58 11.73 3.06 6.46
CA VAL A 58 11.93 1.67 6.05
C VAL A 58 13.16 1.07 6.73
N ASP A 59 14.29 1.78 6.76
CA ASP A 59 15.51 1.35 7.46
C ASP A 59 15.29 1.22 8.99
N ALA A 60 14.49 2.10 9.57
CA ALA A 60 14.08 1.99 10.97
C ALA A 60 13.20 0.74 11.21
N TYR A 61 12.26 0.45 10.33
CA TYR A 61 11.42 -0.75 10.43
C TYR A 61 12.25 -2.04 10.27
N THR A 62 13.19 -2.09 9.31
CA THR A 62 14.07 -3.26 9.12
C THR A 62 15.00 -3.50 10.32
N ARG A 63 15.33 -2.44 11.08
CA ARG A 63 16.08 -2.52 12.35
C ARG A 63 15.20 -2.92 13.55
N GLY A 64 13.93 -3.29 13.34
CA GLY A 64 13.04 -3.80 14.37
C GLY A 64 12.34 -2.73 15.22
N LEU A 65 12.29 -1.48 14.76
CA LEU A 65 11.58 -0.41 15.49
C LEU A 65 10.05 -0.63 15.41
N ASN A 66 9.37 -0.50 16.54
CA ASN A 66 7.91 -0.61 16.62
C ASN A 66 7.20 0.69 16.20
N MET A 67 5.87 0.64 16.07
CA MET A 67 5.09 1.75 15.51
C MET A 67 5.20 3.06 16.33
N GLU A 68 5.21 2.99 17.66
CA GLU A 68 5.35 4.18 18.52
C GLU A 68 6.72 4.84 18.37
N GLN A 69 7.73 4.03 18.11
CA GLN A 69 9.09 4.48 17.90
C GLN A 69 9.29 5.11 16.52
N LEU A 70 8.65 4.56 15.49
CA LEU A 70 8.59 5.18 14.17
C LEU A 70 7.87 6.53 14.21
N ILE A 71 6.84 6.68 15.04
CA ILE A 71 6.18 7.98 15.30
C ILE A 71 7.14 8.93 16.01
N ALA A 72 7.86 8.47 17.03
CA ALA A 72 8.81 9.29 17.77
C ALA A 72 9.99 9.75 16.89
N LEU A 73 10.45 8.89 15.98
CA LEU A 73 11.41 9.22 14.93
C LEU A 73 10.82 10.25 13.98
N GLY A 74 9.63 9.96 13.42
CA GLY A 74 8.87 10.82 12.51
C GLY A 74 8.63 12.24 13.03
N ASN A 75 8.44 12.38 14.34
CA ASN A 75 8.24 13.67 15.01
C ASN A 75 9.55 14.34 15.47
N GLY A 76 10.72 13.79 15.12
CA GLY A 76 12.03 14.32 15.49
C GLY A 76 12.35 14.26 16.99
N LYS A 77 11.62 13.45 17.77
CA LYS A 77 11.78 13.35 19.22
C LYS A 77 13.07 12.60 19.61
N TYR A 78 13.48 11.64 18.78
CA TYR A 78 14.70 10.84 18.95
C TYR A 78 15.31 10.48 17.59
N THR A 79 16.63 10.30 17.53
CA THR A 79 17.29 9.73 16.33
C THR A 79 17.15 8.22 16.29
N ALA A 80 17.36 7.60 15.11
CA ALA A 80 17.29 6.15 14.94
C ALA A 80 18.23 5.41 15.92
N GLU A 81 19.46 5.90 16.10
CA GLU A 81 20.45 5.34 17.03
C GLU A 81 19.99 5.42 18.49
N GLN A 82 19.34 6.53 18.89
CA GLN A 82 18.84 6.71 20.24
C GLN A 82 17.69 5.74 20.55
N ILE A 83 16.82 5.48 19.56
CA ILE A 83 15.73 4.52 19.70
C ILE A 83 16.28 3.09 19.75
N TYR A 84 17.20 2.74 18.85
CA TYR A 84 17.83 1.41 18.82
C TYR A 84 18.56 1.12 20.14
N THR A 85 19.28 2.10 20.69
CA THR A 85 19.97 1.95 21.99
C THR A 85 18.99 1.72 23.14
N LYS A 86 17.83 2.40 23.15
CA LYS A 86 16.79 2.18 24.16
C LYS A 86 16.18 0.78 24.04
N LEU A 87 15.99 0.28 22.83
CA LEU A 87 15.47 -1.07 22.57
C LEU A 87 16.44 -2.16 23.01
N LYS A 88 17.72 -2.00 22.69
CA LYS A 88 18.78 -2.91 23.12
C LYS A 88 18.86 -2.99 24.65
N ARG A 89 18.72 -1.84 25.33
CA ARG A 89 18.63 -1.80 26.81
C ARG A 89 17.36 -2.43 27.37
N ALA A 90 16.26 -2.38 26.62
CA ALA A 90 15.00 -3.00 27.00
C ALA A 90 14.93 -4.50 26.66
N GLY A 91 15.97 -5.08 26.04
CA GLY A 91 16.01 -6.50 25.65
C GLY A 91 15.05 -6.86 24.52
N VAL A 92 14.61 -5.87 23.73
CA VAL A 92 13.64 -6.06 22.64
C VAL A 92 14.34 -6.36 21.31
N VAL A 93 15.60 -5.95 21.17
CA VAL A 93 16.42 -6.15 19.97
C VAL A 93 17.84 -6.50 20.41
N ASP A 94 18.45 -7.51 19.80
CA ASP A 94 19.84 -7.96 20.09
C ASP A 94 20.90 -7.01 19.52
#